data_AF-A0A178B1Z9-F1
#
_entry.id   AF-A0A178B1Z9-F1
#
_cell.length_a   1.000
_cell.length_b   1.000
_cell.length_c   1.000
_cell.angle_alpha   90.00
_cell.angle_beta   90.00
_cell.angle_gamma   90.00
#
_symmetry.space_group_name_H-M   'P 1'
#
loop_
_entity.id
_entity.type
_entity.pdbx_description
1 polymer ?
#
loop_
_entity_poly.entity_id
_entity_poly.type
_entity_poly.pdbx_seq_one_letter_code
_entity_poly.pdbx_strand_id
1 'polypeptide(L)'
;MRTYDLDALAAAVAQFTKFVQLNPDFAASTLMIEQWPGRGVRERSEQGGAVPWREHMVLIAPALLYSRDPASTKLDDVAWAAGEKTRNVLVDGAVRTGDGHFAYVNYASGGEELDGIYGKANVERLRELKRVYDPENRFRFYAPLGTVDRKHEERDEL
;
A
#
# COMPACT_ATOMS: atom_id res chain seq x y z
N MET A 1 5.48 -10.40 0.24
CA MET A 1 6.74 -11.15 0.40
C MET A 1 6.71 -12.38 -0.50
N ARG A 2 7.84 -12.80 -1.07
CA ARG A 2 7.98 -14.03 -1.87
C ARG A 2 8.09 -15.28 -1.01
N THR A 3 8.53 -15.13 0.24
CA THR A 3 8.54 -16.15 1.28
C THR A 3 7.83 -15.62 2.53
N TYR A 4 7.36 -16.49 3.42
CA TYR A 4 6.73 -16.05 4.66
C TYR A 4 7.80 -15.64 5.68
N ASP A 5 7.81 -14.37 6.11
CA ASP A 5 8.45 -13.98 7.37
C ASP A 5 7.44 -14.19 8.50
N LEU A 6 7.50 -15.37 9.11
CA LEU A 6 6.56 -15.77 10.17
C LEU A 6 6.71 -14.89 11.42
N ASP A 7 7.91 -14.40 11.70
CA ASP A 7 8.17 -13.53 12.85
C ASP A 7 7.54 -12.15 12.63
N ALA A 8 7.67 -11.58 11.42
CA ALA A 8 7.02 -10.33 11.06
C ALA A 8 5.49 -10.45 11.08
N LEU A 9 4.96 -11.55 10.56
CA LEU A 9 3.52 -11.80 10.57
C LEU A 9 3.00 -11.91 12.01
N ALA A 10 3.64 -12.73 12.84
CA ALA A 10 3.27 -12.87 14.26
C ALA A 10 3.38 -11.54 15.02
N ALA A 11 4.43 -10.76 14.77
CA ALA A 11 4.62 -9.44 15.36
C ALA A 11 3.54 -8.44 14.93
N ALA A 12 3.14 -8.44 13.66
CA ALA A 12 2.07 -7.59 13.15
C ALA A 12 0.71 -7.97 13.77
N VAL A 13 0.39 -9.27 13.86
CA VAL A 13 -0.83 -9.73 14.55
C VAL A 13 -0.80 -9.32 16.02
N ALA A 14 0.33 -9.49 16.72
CA ALA A 14 0.45 -9.13 18.13
C ALA A 14 0.32 -7.61 18.35
N GLN A 15 0.93 -6.80 17.48
CA GLN A 15 0.81 -5.35 17.56
C GLN A 15 -0.62 -4.89 17.28
N PHE A 16 -1.30 -5.45 16.26
CA PHE A 16 -2.68 -5.11 15.90
C PHE A 16 -3.65 -5.48 17.03
N THR A 17 -3.56 -6.71 17.53
CA THR A 17 -4.42 -7.20 18.61
C THR A 17 -4.23 -6.39 19.89
N LYS A 18 -2.99 -6.09 20.27
CA LYS A 18 -2.70 -5.20 21.41
C LYS A 18 -3.28 -3.81 21.22
N PHE A 19 -3.20 -3.24 20.01
CA PHE A 19 -3.79 -1.93 19.73
C PHE A 19 -5.31 -1.96 19.93
N VAL A 20 -6.01 -2.91 19.32
CA VAL A 20 -7.48 -3.01 19.43
C VAL A 20 -7.93 -3.28 20.87
N GLN A 21 -7.20 -4.12 21.62
CA GLN A 21 -7.50 -4.39 23.03
C GLN A 21 -7.38 -3.16 23.93
N LEU A 22 -6.42 -2.28 23.65
CA LEU A 22 -6.17 -1.07 24.44
C LEU A 22 -7.01 0.13 23.99
N ASN A 23 -7.65 0.05 22.82
CA ASN A 23 -8.42 1.15 22.22
C ASN A 23 -9.79 0.64 21.75
N PRO A 24 -10.80 0.56 22.64
CA PRO A 24 -12.13 0.01 22.33
C PRO A 24 -12.86 0.69 21.16
N ASP A 25 -12.55 1.96 20.88
CA ASP A 25 -13.10 2.69 19.72
C ASP A 25 -12.79 2.01 18.38
N PHE A 26 -11.76 1.15 18.34
CA PHE A 26 -11.29 0.41 17.17
C PHE A 26 -11.71 -1.07 17.18
N ALA A 27 -12.63 -1.49 18.06
CA ALA A 27 -13.01 -2.89 18.23
C ALA A 27 -13.54 -3.58 16.95
N ALA A 28 -14.06 -2.82 15.99
CA ALA A 28 -14.53 -3.33 14.71
C ALA A 28 -13.41 -3.57 13.68
N SER A 29 -12.18 -3.17 13.98
CA SER A 29 -11.03 -3.27 13.06
C SER A 29 -10.69 -4.71 12.72
N THR A 30 -10.15 -4.93 11.53
CA THR A 30 -9.74 -6.26 11.06
C THR A 30 -8.32 -6.24 10.48
N LEU A 31 -7.56 -7.31 10.71
CA LEU A 31 -6.31 -7.58 9.99
C LEU A 31 -6.56 -8.71 9.01
N MET A 32 -6.58 -8.39 7.72
CA MET A 32 -6.84 -9.36 6.66
C MET A 32 -5.52 -9.94 6.15
N ILE A 33 -5.45 -11.27 6.06
CA ILE A 33 -4.30 -12.01 5.53
C ILE A 33 -4.83 -12.87 4.38
N GLU A 34 -4.54 -12.47 3.15
CA GLU A 34 -5.04 -13.14 1.95
C GLU A 34 -3.91 -13.89 1.25
N GLN A 35 -4.14 -15.16 0.94
CA GLN A 35 -3.23 -15.90 0.07
C GLN A 35 -3.47 -15.50 -1.39
N TRP A 36 -2.48 -14.84 -1.98
CA TRP A 36 -2.50 -14.37 -3.36
C TRP A 36 -1.05 -14.25 -3.81
N PRO A 37 -0.65 -14.55 -5.05
CA PRO A 37 -1.50 -14.95 -6.16
C PRO A 37 -1.72 -16.46 -6.27
N GLY A 38 -2.86 -16.87 -6.83
CA GLY A 38 -3.09 -18.23 -7.31
C GLY A 38 -2.28 -18.56 -8.58
N ARG A 39 -2.27 -19.84 -8.98
CA ARG A 39 -1.50 -20.35 -10.14
C ARG A 39 -1.67 -19.52 -11.42
N GLY A 40 -2.91 -19.21 -11.79
CA GLY A 40 -3.19 -18.50 -13.05
C GLY A 40 -2.66 -17.07 -13.11
N VAL A 41 -2.43 -16.42 -11.96
CA VAL A 41 -1.78 -15.11 -11.90
C VAL A 41 -0.26 -15.28 -11.98
N ARG A 42 0.31 -16.28 -11.30
CA ARG A 42 1.75 -16.59 -11.34
C ARG A 42 2.26 -16.93 -12.75
N GLU A 43 1.46 -17.63 -13.54
CA GLU A 43 1.87 -18.10 -14.88
C GLU A 43 1.91 -16.99 -15.95
N ARG A 44 1.48 -15.75 -15.64
CA ARG A 44 1.50 -14.64 -16.60
C ARG A 44 2.76 -13.80 -16.47
N SER A 45 3.40 -13.46 -17.60
CA SER A 45 4.57 -12.59 -17.64
C SER A 45 4.29 -11.22 -17.02
N GLU A 46 5.19 -10.70 -16.18
CA GLU A 46 5.02 -9.41 -15.50
C GLU A 46 4.67 -8.27 -16.48
N GLN A 47 5.23 -8.31 -17.69
CA GLN A 47 4.97 -7.36 -18.79
C GLN A 47 3.55 -7.43 -19.38
N GLY A 48 2.82 -8.52 -19.16
CA GLY A 48 1.45 -8.71 -19.67
C GLY A 48 0.36 -7.91 -18.94
N GLY A 49 0.71 -7.08 -17.95
CA GLY A 49 -0.26 -6.27 -17.20
C GLY A 49 0.37 -5.26 -16.24
N ALA A 50 -0.45 -4.41 -15.63
CA ALA A 50 -0.01 -3.38 -14.70
C ALA A 50 0.21 -3.87 -13.26
N VAL A 51 0.11 -5.19 -13.02
CA VAL A 51 0.39 -5.83 -11.72
C VAL A 51 1.72 -6.61 -11.81
N PRO A 52 2.81 -6.10 -11.22
CA PRO A 52 4.12 -6.75 -11.21
C PRO A 52 4.34 -7.85 -10.17
N TRP A 53 3.77 -7.74 -8.97
CA TRP A 53 4.09 -8.60 -7.81
C TRP A 53 3.49 -10.01 -7.87
N ARG A 54 3.65 -10.72 -8.99
CA ARG A 54 2.97 -12.00 -9.22
C ARG A 54 3.61 -13.19 -8.54
N GLU A 55 4.68 -12.99 -7.78
CA GLU A 55 5.32 -14.04 -6.98
C GLU A 55 5.17 -13.82 -5.47
N HIS A 56 4.55 -12.71 -5.04
CA HIS A 56 4.42 -12.37 -3.62
C HIS A 56 3.20 -13.05 -3.03
N MET A 57 3.38 -14.03 -2.16
CA MET A 57 2.38 -15.04 -1.81
C MET A 57 1.26 -14.60 -0.86
N VAL A 58 1.34 -13.39 -0.32
CA VAL A 58 0.37 -12.89 0.67
C VAL A 58 0.12 -11.40 0.45
N LEU A 59 -1.15 -11.01 0.51
CA LEU A 59 -1.58 -9.63 0.73
C LEU A 59 -2.00 -9.49 2.20
N ILE A 60 -1.51 -8.46 2.87
CA ILE A 60 -1.83 -8.20 4.28
C ILE A 60 -2.37 -6.77 4.37
N ALA A 61 -3.60 -6.63 4.87
CA ALA A 61 -4.32 -5.36 4.92
C ALA A 61 -4.87 -5.12 6.34
N PRO A 62 -4.20 -4.28 7.16
CA PRO A 62 -4.80 -3.77 8.39
C PRO A 62 -5.87 -2.73 8.04
N ALA A 63 -7.12 -2.99 8.42
CA ALA A 63 -8.23 -2.06 8.29
C ALA A 63 -8.66 -1.59 9.68
N LEU A 64 -8.36 -0.33 10.01
CA LEU A 64 -8.75 0.29 11.27
C LEU A 64 -10.10 0.99 11.11
N LEU A 65 -11.09 0.50 11.86
CA LEU A 65 -12.48 0.91 11.77
C LEU A 65 -12.92 1.51 13.10
N TYR A 66 -13.44 2.73 13.05
CA TYR A 66 -13.90 3.52 14.20
C TYR A 66 -15.03 4.45 13.76
N SER A 67 -15.81 4.93 14.74
CA SER A 67 -16.81 5.97 14.48
C SER A 67 -16.13 7.33 14.43
N ARG A 68 -16.18 7.98 13.28
CA ARG A 68 -15.57 9.30 13.09
C ARG A 68 -16.39 10.38 13.80
N ASP A 69 -15.70 11.24 14.54
CA ASP A 69 -16.26 12.48 15.09
C ASP A 69 -16.06 13.61 14.06
N PRO A 70 -17.13 14.23 13.52
CA PRO A 70 -16.99 15.35 12.59
C PRO A 70 -16.27 16.56 13.18
N ALA A 71 -16.21 16.70 14.51
CA ALA A 71 -15.57 17.82 15.20
C ALA A 71 -14.11 17.53 15.59
N SER A 72 -13.60 16.31 15.39
CA SER A 72 -12.26 15.93 15.82
C SER A 72 -11.58 14.91 14.90
N THR A 73 -10.32 15.17 14.54
CA THR A 73 -9.47 14.23 13.79
C THR A 73 -8.66 13.31 14.70
N LYS A 74 -8.86 13.37 16.03
CA LYS A 74 -8.02 12.64 16.98
C LYS A 74 -8.00 11.13 16.73
N LEU A 75 -9.14 10.54 16.41
CA LEU A 75 -9.21 9.12 16.08
C LEU A 75 -8.60 8.84 14.70
N ASP A 76 -8.71 9.76 13.75
CA ASP A 76 -8.05 9.68 12.44
C ASP A 76 -6.52 9.58 12.61
N ASP A 77 -5.93 10.43 13.45
CA ASP A 77 -4.49 10.45 13.74
C ASP A 77 -4.03 9.18 14.46
N VAL A 78 -4.82 8.71 15.44
CA VAL A 78 -4.55 7.46 16.16
C VAL A 78 -4.62 6.25 15.22
N ALA A 79 -5.62 6.22 14.33
CA ALA A 79 -5.77 5.19 13.33
C ALA A 79 -4.56 5.18 12.40
N TRP A 80 -4.19 6.34 11.86
CA TRP A 80 -3.06 6.45 10.94
C TRP A 80 -1.76 5.95 11.58
N ALA A 81 -1.43 6.43 12.77
CA ALA A 81 -0.23 6.01 13.48
C ALA A 81 -0.20 4.51 13.79
N ALA A 82 -1.33 3.93 14.19
CA ALA A 82 -1.43 2.49 14.46
C ALA A 82 -1.34 1.65 13.18
N GLY A 83 -1.96 2.10 12.08
CA GLY A 83 -1.91 1.48 10.77
C GLY A 83 -0.48 1.47 10.22
N GLU A 84 0.19 2.62 10.24
CA GLU A 84 1.60 2.74 9.82
C GLU A 84 2.52 1.87 10.66
N LYS A 85 2.32 1.81 11.99
CA LYS A 85 3.10 0.93 12.85
C LYS A 85 2.92 -0.54 12.47
N THR A 86 1.69 -0.97 12.21
CA THR A 86 1.38 -2.35 11.76
C THR A 86 2.06 -2.64 10.42
N ARG A 87 1.91 -1.72 9.45
CA ARG A 87 2.49 -1.80 8.11
C ARG A 87 4.01 -1.88 8.17
N ASN A 88 4.66 -1.04 8.97
CA ASN A 88 6.12 -0.99 9.06
C ASN A 88 6.70 -2.30 9.61
N VAL A 89 6.06 -2.95 10.57
CA VAL A 89 6.49 -4.30 11.05
C VAL A 89 6.53 -5.31 9.90
N LEU A 90 5.52 -5.29 9.03
CA LEU A 90 5.44 -6.16 7.86
C LEU A 90 6.48 -5.79 6.80
N VAL A 91 6.67 -4.50 6.53
CA VAL A 91 7.67 -4.00 5.57
C VAL A 91 9.08 -4.35 6.03
N ASP A 92 9.40 -4.17 7.31
CA ASP A 92 10.70 -4.53 7.88
C ASP A 92 10.97 -6.03 7.72
N GLY A 93 9.95 -6.88 7.88
CA GLY A 93 10.03 -8.31 7.57
C GLY A 93 10.34 -8.59 6.11
N ALA A 94 9.62 -7.93 5.20
CA ALA A 94 9.86 -8.08 3.76
C ALA A 94 11.30 -7.68 3.39
N VAL A 95 11.80 -6.57 3.95
CA VAL A 95 13.18 -6.11 3.75
C VAL A 95 14.20 -7.13 4.27
N ARG A 96 13.98 -7.75 5.43
CA ARG A 96 14.86 -8.82 5.94
C ARG A 96 14.93 -10.04 5.00
N THR A 97 13.84 -10.33 4.30
CA THR A 97 13.78 -11.41 3.31
C THR A 97 14.30 -11.01 1.91
N GLY A 98 14.79 -9.78 1.74
CA GLY A 98 15.30 -9.27 0.46
C GLY A 98 14.23 -8.70 -0.48
N ASP A 99 12.99 -8.56 -0.02
CA ASP A 99 11.91 -7.86 -0.71
C ASP A 99 11.88 -6.36 -0.29
N GLY A 100 10.92 -5.60 -0.81
CA GLY A 100 10.72 -4.18 -0.47
C GLY A 100 9.33 -3.86 0.05
N HIS A 101 9.05 -2.57 0.18
CA HIS A 101 7.70 -2.08 0.47
C HIS A 101 6.86 -2.12 -0.80
N PHE A 102 5.91 -3.05 -0.84
CA PHE A 102 5.05 -3.28 -1.97
C PHE A 102 3.58 -3.19 -1.55
N ALA A 103 2.78 -2.50 -2.35
CA ALA A 103 1.37 -2.29 -2.06
C ALA A 103 0.52 -2.62 -3.27
N TYR A 104 -0.56 -3.34 -3.03
CA TYR A 104 -1.56 -3.54 -4.06
C TYR A 104 -2.38 -2.25 -4.18
N VAL A 105 -2.46 -1.65 -5.37
CA VAL A 105 -3.07 -0.32 -5.57
C VAL A 105 -4.48 -0.19 -4.97
N ASN A 106 -5.27 -1.26 -5.00
CA ASN A 106 -6.63 -1.26 -4.44
C ASN A 106 -6.65 -1.14 -2.90
N TYR A 107 -5.56 -1.50 -2.23
CA TYR A 107 -5.41 -1.48 -0.77
C TYR A 107 -4.37 -0.47 -0.28
N ALA A 108 -3.75 0.29 -1.19
CA ALA A 108 -2.83 1.35 -0.80
C ALA A 108 -3.57 2.44 0.01
N SER A 109 -2.82 3.23 0.77
CA SER A 109 -3.38 4.21 1.71
C SER A 109 -2.90 5.63 1.45
N GLY A 110 -1.90 5.81 0.58
CA GLY A 110 -1.35 7.10 0.17
C GLY A 110 0.04 7.39 0.73
N GLY A 111 0.59 6.52 1.58
CA GLY A 111 1.96 6.60 2.11
C GLY A 111 2.99 5.79 1.31
N GLU A 112 2.56 5.15 0.22
CA GLU A 112 3.38 4.23 -0.58
C GLU A 112 3.97 4.92 -1.82
N GLU A 113 5.22 4.60 -2.13
CA GLU A 113 5.89 5.07 -3.34
C GLU A 113 5.29 4.43 -4.60
N LEU A 114 5.25 5.17 -5.71
CA LEU A 114 4.71 4.68 -6.99
C LEU A 114 5.39 3.39 -7.46
N ASP A 115 6.69 3.26 -7.23
CA ASP A 115 7.45 2.04 -7.57
C ASP A 115 6.99 0.85 -6.73
N GLY A 116 6.56 1.07 -5.49
CA GLY A 116 5.99 0.03 -4.62
C GLY A 116 4.57 -0.37 -4.99
N ILE A 117 3.81 0.53 -5.64
CA ILE A 117 2.43 0.28 -6.09
C ILE A 117 2.40 -0.37 -7.48
N TYR A 118 3.09 0.26 -8.43
CA TYR A 118 3.00 -0.07 -9.86
C TYR A 118 4.23 -0.77 -10.40
N GLY A 119 5.37 -0.62 -9.73
CA GLY A 119 6.64 -1.15 -10.17
C GLY A 119 7.48 -0.29 -11.02
N LYS A 120 8.76 -0.27 -10.69
CA LYS A 120 9.76 0.48 -11.44
C LYS A 120 9.68 0.22 -12.95
N ALA A 121 9.58 -1.04 -13.38
CA ALA A 121 9.49 -1.39 -14.80
C ALA A 121 8.17 -0.93 -15.48
N ASN A 122 7.10 -0.77 -14.70
CA ASN A 122 5.77 -0.40 -15.19
C ASN A 122 5.52 1.11 -15.07
N VAL A 123 6.10 1.80 -14.08
CA VAL A 123 5.89 3.23 -13.84
C VAL A 123 6.22 4.05 -15.08
N GLU A 124 7.33 3.79 -15.75
CA GLU A 124 7.72 4.50 -16.97
C GLU A 124 6.71 4.26 -18.10
N ARG A 125 6.38 2.99 -18.38
CA ARG A 125 5.38 2.60 -19.39
C ARG A 125 4.02 3.23 -19.10
N LEU A 126 3.60 3.25 -17.84
CA LEU A 126 2.32 3.80 -17.43
C LEU A 126 2.30 5.34 -17.53
N ARG A 127 3.41 6.02 -17.26
CA ARG A 127 3.57 7.47 -17.51
C ARG A 127 3.53 7.81 -18.99
N GLU A 128 4.11 6.97 -19.86
CA GLU A 128 3.99 7.10 -21.31
C GLU A 128 2.53 7.03 -21.76
N LEU A 129 1.80 6.00 -21.31
CA LEU A 129 0.38 5.86 -21.60
C LEU A 129 -0.43 7.04 -21.06
N LYS A 130 -0.11 7.52 -19.86
CA LYS A 130 -0.74 8.70 -19.27
C LYS A 130 -0.56 9.94 -20.16
N ARG A 131 0.63 10.18 -20.71
CA ARG A 131 0.89 11.30 -21.63
C ARG A 131 0.09 11.20 -22.93
N VAL A 132 -0.15 9.98 -23.42
CA VAL A 132 -0.94 9.75 -24.64
C VAL A 132 -2.43 9.95 -24.40
N TYR A 133 -2.96 9.39 -23.31
CA TYR A 133 -4.41 9.28 -23.09
C TYR A 133 -4.99 10.35 -22.16
N ASP A 134 -4.18 10.99 -21.31
CA ASP A 134 -4.58 12.09 -20.43
C ASP A 134 -3.46 13.14 -20.30
N PRO A 135 -3.10 13.83 -21.40
CA PRO A 135 -2.01 14.80 -21.42
C PRO A 135 -2.25 15.99 -20.48
N GLU A 136 -3.51 16.37 -20.25
CA GLU A 136 -3.90 17.46 -19.35
C GLU A 136 -4.01 17.01 -17.88
N ASN A 137 -3.67 15.75 -17.57
CA ASN A 137 -3.71 15.17 -16.23
C ASN A 137 -5.06 15.39 -15.50
N ARG A 138 -6.17 15.21 -16.23
CA ARG A 138 -7.53 15.38 -15.71
C ARG A 138 -7.86 14.31 -14.68
N PHE A 139 -7.37 13.08 -14.88
CA PHE A 139 -7.57 11.93 -13.99
C PHE A 139 -6.39 11.75 -13.03
N ARG A 140 -6.38 12.49 -11.92
CA ARG A 140 -5.23 12.55 -10.99
C ARG A 140 -5.57 12.23 -9.54
N PHE A 141 -6.69 11.57 -9.30
CA PHE A 141 -7.10 11.16 -7.95
C PHE A 141 -6.47 9.83 -7.57
N TYR A 142 -5.93 9.76 -6.34
CA TYR A 142 -5.41 8.56 -5.65
C TYR A 142 -4.34 7.76 -6.43
N ALA A 143 -3.11 7.74 -5.90
CA ALA A 143 -1.92 7.15 -6.52
C ALA A 143 -1.69 7.57 -8.00
N PRO A 144 -1.69 8.88 -8.33
CA PRO A 144 -1.64 9.34 -9.71
C PRO A 144 -0.26 9.11 -10.34
N LEU A 145 -0.28 8.66 -11.60
CA LEU A 145 0.88 8.67 -12.47
C LEU A 145 1.03 10.10 -13.01
N GLY A 146 1.94 10.89 -12.45
CA GLY A 146 2.19 12.26 -12.91
C GLY A 146 2.60 12.32 -14.39
N THR A 147 2.32 13.44 -15.05
CA THR A 147 2.64 13.67 -16.47
C THR A 147 4.01 14.30 -16.71
N VAL A 148 4.73 14.69 -15.65
CA VAL A 148 5.98 15.47 -15.73
C VAL A 148 7.10 14.82 -14.90
N ASP A 149 8.30 14.78 -15.47
CA ASP A 149 9.52 14.42 -14.74
C ASP A 149 9.78 15.53 -13.72
N ARG A 150 9.67 15.20 -12.43
CA ARG A 150 9.46 16.14 -11.33
C ARG A 150 10.75 16.86 -10.92
N LYS A 151 11.51 17.39 -11.89
CA LYS A 151 12.76 18.12 -11.67
C LYS A 151 12.61 19.64 -11.63
N HIS A 152 11.47 20.24 -11.95
CA HIS A 152 11.38 21.71 -12.01
C HIS A 152 10.01 22.34 -11.72
N GLU A 153 9.30 21.93 -10.67
CA GLU A 153 8.17 22.74 -10.17
C GLU A 153 8.27 22.92 -8.66
N GLU A 154 9.20 23.79 -8.27
CA GLU A 154 9.04 24.61 -7.07
C GLU A 154 7.95 25.64 -7.35
N ARG A 155 7.10 25.84 -6.34
CA ARG A 155 6.18 26.97 -6.16
C ARG A 155 5.06 27.04 -7.19
N ASP A 156 3.88 26.60 -6.76
CA ASP A 156 2.74 27.52 -6.74
C ASP A 156 1.83 27.13 -5.56
N GLU A 157 1.97 27.95 -4.51
CA GLU A 157 1.02 28.06 -3.40
C GLU A 157 -0.27 28.70 -3.92
N LEU A 158 -1.42 28.10 -3.59
CA LEU A 158 -2.67 28.79 -3.29
C LEU A 158 -3.39 28.05 -2.16
#